data_AF-A0A662WCQ0-F1
#
_entry.id   AF-A0A662WCQ0-F1
#
_cell.length_a   1.000
_cell.length_b   1.000
_cell.length_c   1.000
_cell.angle_alpha   90.00
_cell.angle_beta   90.00
_cell.angle_gamma   90.00
#
_symmetry.space_group_name_H-M   'P 1'
#
loop_
_entity.id
_entity.type
_entity.pdbx_description
1 polymer ?
#
loop_
_entity_poly.entity_id
_entity_poly.type
_entity_poly.pdbx_seq_one_letter_code
_entity_poly.pdbx_strand_id
1 'polypeptide(L)'
;MSLGIARRSLDLMSNYAKERKAFGRPLNKFGQIQKDIAESYAEYMVGRAYYNVERLWRDSKLLEIGGGTNESHHKNMVQDLAKRAKF
;
A
#
# COMPACT_ATOMS: atom_id res chain seq x y z
N MET A 1 -6.23 -8.85 7.05
CA MET A 1 -6.76 -10.09 6.44
C MET A 1 -7.51 -9.85 5.12
N SER A 2 -8.33 -8.80 5.02
CA SER A 2 -9.09 -8.45 3.79
C SER A 2 -8.24 -8.25 2.53
N LEU A 3 -7.07 -7.61 2.62
CA LEU A 3 -6.21 -7.33 1.46
C LEU A 3 -5.68 -8.59 0.75
N GLY A 4 -5.38 -9.65 1.52
CA GLY A 4 -4.89 -10.90 0.93
C GLY A 4 -5.96 -11.60 0.10
N ILE A 5 -7.19 -11.63 0.64
CA ILE A 5 -8.36 -12.18 -0.05
C ILE A 5 -8.68 -11.34 -1.29
N ALA A 6 -8.74 -10.01 -1.16
CA ALA A 6 -9.00 -9.10 -2.28
C ALA A 6 -7.99 -9.30 -3.43
N ARG A 7 -6.70 -9.42 -3.11
CA ARG A 7 -5.67 -9.73 -4.11
C ARG A 7 -5.94 -11.05 -4.83
N ARG A 8 -6.23 -12.11 -4.08
CA ARG A 8 -6.50 -13.43 -4.68
C ARG A 8 -7.77 -13.41 -5.53
N SER A 9 -8.82 -12.72 -5.08
CA SER A 9 -10.05 -12.54 -5.85
C SER A 9 -9.79 -11.83 -7.18
N LEU A 10 -8.99 -10.76 -7.18
CA LEU A 10 -8.60 -10.05 -8.40
C LEU A 10 -7.82 -10.93 -9.39
N ASP A 11 -6.89 -11.75 -8.88
CA ASP A 11 -6.14 -12.70 -9.72
C ASP A 11 -7.09 -13.71 -10.39
N LEU A 12 -8.05 -14.23 -9.62
CA LEU A 12 -9.07 -15.16 -10.13
C LEU A 12 -9.99 -14.49 -11.16
N MET A 13 -10.45 -13.26 -10.91
CA MET A 13 -11.26 -12.49 -11.85
C MET A 13 -10.53 -12.27 -13.17
N SER A 14 -9.25 -11.88 -13.12
CA SER A 14 -8.44 -11.64 -14.31
C SER A 14 -8.20 -12.92 -15.13
N ASN A 15 -7.89 -14.03 -14.46
CA ASN A 15 -7.68 -15.31 -15.13
C ASN A 15 -8.98 -15.83 -15.74
N TYR A 16 -10.07 -15.83 -14.98
CA TYR A 16 -11.38 -16.27 -15.47
C TYR A 16 -11.87 -15.42 -16.64
N ALA A 17 -11.65 -14.11 -16.60
CA ALA A 17 -12.03 -13.21 -17.70
C ALA A 17 -11.26 -13.48 -19.01
N LYS A 18 -10.05 -14.06 -18.93
CA LYS A 18 -9.26 -14.49 -20.09
C LYS A 18 -9.73 -15.84 -20.63
N GLU A 19 -10.00 -16.79 -19.75
CA GLU A 19 -10.33 -18.17 -20.12
C GLU A 19 -11.78 -18.31 -20.61
N ARG A 20 -12.73 -17.61 -19.98
CA ARG A 20 -14.15 -17.71 -20.31
C ARG A 20 -14.48 -16.95 -21.58
N LYS A 21 -15.13 -17.63 -22.52
CA LYS A 21 -15.68 -17.04 -23.76
C LYS A 21 -17.20 -16.94 -23.69
N ALA A 22 -17.75 -15.80 -24.08
CA ALA A 22 -19.18 -15.56 -24.25
C ALA A 22 -19.41 -14.71 -25.50
N PHE A 23 -20.53 -14.88 -26.19
CA PHE A 23 -20.83 -14.17 -27.45
C PHE A 23 -19.66 -14.23 -28.46
N GLY A 24 -19.02 -15.40 -28.58
CA GLY A 24 -17.92 -15.63 -29.53
C GLY A 24 -16.57 -15.02 -29.16
N ARG A 25 -16.44 -14.31 -28.04
CA ARG A 25 -15.17 -13.68 -27.61
C ARG A 25 -14.88 -13.85 -26.11
N PRO A 26 -13.63 -13.69 -25.65
CA PRO A 26 -13.31 -13.74 -24.22
C PRO A 26 -14.02 -12.64 -23.41
N LEU A 27 -14.30 -12.90 -22.14
CA LEU A 27 -15.00 -11.95 -21.26
C LEU A 27 -14.23 -10.63 -21.07
N ASN A 28 -12.89 -10.66 -21.10
CA ASN A 28 -12.07 -9.46 -21.02
C ASN A 28 -12.25 -8.47 -22.19
N LYS A 29 -12.98 -8.85 -23.26
CA LYS A 29 -13.29 -7.95 -24.39
C LYS A 29 -14.56 -7.13 -24.18
N PHE A 30 -15.32 -7.39 -23.11
CA PHE A 30 -16.51 -6.60 -22.77
C PHE A 30 -16.12 -5.47 -21.80
N GLY A 31 -16.49 -4.24 -22.15
CA GLY A 31 -16.13 -3.06 -21.35
C GLY A 31 -16.65 -3.12 -19.92
N GLN A 32 -17.84 -3.69 -19.70
CA GLN A 32 -18.40 -3.84 -18.35
C GLN A 32 -17.50 -4.72 -17.45
N ILE A 33 -17.04 -5.86 -17.97
CA ILE A 33 -16.13 -6.76 -17.23
C ILE A 33 -14.80 -6.06 -16.93
N GLN A 34 -14.27 -5.30 -17.88
CA GLN A 34 -13.05 -4.52 -17.66
C GLN A 34 -13.24 -3.47 -16.57
N LYS A 35 -14.39 -2.77 -16.57
CA LYS A 35 -14.76 -1.80 -15.55
C LYS A 35 -14.84 -2.45 -14.17
N ASP A 36 -15.56 -3.56 -14.03
CA ASP A 36 -15.72 -4.24 -12.74
C ASP A 36 -14.37 -4.71 -12.16
N ILE A 37 -13.48 -5.24 -13.02
CA ILE A 37 -12.11 -5.61 -12.62
C ILE A 37 -11.29 -4.38 -12.22
N ALA A 38 -11.39 -3.28 -12.98
CA ALA A 38 -10.65 -2.06 -12.71
C ALA A 38 -11.09 -1.37 -11.41
N GLU A 39 -12.39 -1.30 -11.15
CA GLU A 39 -12.95 -0.75 -9.91
C GLU A 39 -12.53 -1.58 -8.70
N SER A 40 -12.65 -2.91 -8.80
CA SER A 40 -12.19 -3.83 -7.75
C SER A 40 -10.69 -3.66 -7.45
N TYR A 41 -9.88 -3.43 -8.50
CA TYR A 41 -8.45 -3.18 -8.34
C TYR A 41 -8.17 -1.83 -7.67
N ALA A 42 -8.93 -0.79 -8.03
CA ALA A 42 -8.82 0.52 -7.39
C ALA A 42 -9.14 0.44 -5.89
N GLU A 43 -10.22 -0.24 -5.50
CA GLU A 43 -10.60 -0.46 -4.09
C GLU A 43 -9.52 -1.21 -3.31
N TYR A 44 -8.95 -2.26 -3.91
CA TYR A 44 -7.84 -3.00 -3.33
C TYR A 44 -6.62 -2.10 -3.08
N MET A 45 -6.26 -1.25 -4.04
CA MET A 45 -5.15 -0.33 -3.93
C MET A 45 -5.37 0.72 -2.84
N VAL A 46 -6.61 1.22 -2.70
CA VAL A 46 -6.99 2.12 -1.61
C VAL A 46 -6.78 1.43 -0.26
N GLY A 47 -7.29 0.21 -0.07
CA GLY A 47 -7.10 -0.53 1.18
C GLY A 47 -5.63 -0.80 1.50
N ARG A 48 -4.82 -1.10 0.47
CA ARG A 48 -3.35 -1.25 0.60
C ARG A 48 -2.66 0.04 1.07
N ALA A 49 -3.07 1.19 0.53
CA ALA A 49 -2.50 2.48 0.93
C ALA A 49 -2.81 2.80 2.40
N TYR A 50 -4.06 2.61 2.84
CA TYR A 50 -4.45 2.83 4.23
C TYR A 50 -3.68 1.95 5.21
N TYR A 51 -3.46 0.68 4.87
CA TYR A 51 -2.68 -0.22 5.72
C TYR A 51 -1.25 0.26 5.93
N ASN A 52 -0.60 0.78 4.89
CA ASN A 52 0.76 1.32 5.01
C ASN A 52 0.82 2.52 5.95
N VAL A 53 -0.16 3.42 5.85
CA VAL A 53 -0.27 4.59 6.74
C VAL A 53 -0.44 4.12 8.18
N GLU A 54 -1.38 3.21 8.43
CA GLU A 54 -1.66 2.66 9.76
C GLU A 54 -0.43 1.96 10.36
N ARG A 55 0.33 1.21 9.56
CA ARG A 55 1.61 0.62 9.99
C ARG A 55 2.61 1.69 10.41
N LEU A 56 2.80 2.73 9.61
CA LEU A 56 3.73 3.82 9.94
C LEU A 56 3.31 4.56 11.23
N TRP A 57 2.02 4.76 11.46
CA TRP A 57 1.52 5.35 12.70
C TRP A 57 1.79 4.46 13.92
N ARG A 58 1.61 3.14 13.80
CA ARG A 58 1.98 2.21 14.87
C ARG A 58 3.48 2.23 15.15
N ASP A 59 4.30 2.21 14.10
CA ASP A 59 5.76 2.17 14.22
C ASP A 59 6.34 3.51 14.71
N SER A 60 5.66 4.63 14.44
CA SER A 60 6.03 5.96 14.92
C SER A 60 6.25 6.00 16.43
N LYS A 61 5.36 5.37 17.20
CA LYS A 61 5.50 5.33 18.66
C LYS A 61 6.71 4.53 19.12
N LEU A 62 7.04 3.45 18.41
CA LEU A 62 8.24 2.66 18.69
C LEU A 62 9.51 3.42 18.33
N LEU A 63 9.50 4.21 17.26
CA LEU A 63 10.61 5.09 16.89
C LEU A 63 10.84 6.20 17.93
N GLU A 64 9.76 6.75 18.51
CA GLU A 64 9.87 7.69 19.63
C GLU A 64 10.50 7.06 20.87
N ILE A 65 10.18 5.79 21.17
CA ILE A 65 10.72 5.11 22.36
C ILE A 65 12.17 4.65 22.12
N GLY A 66 12.44 4.01 20.98
CA GLY A 66 13.76 3.44 20.65
C GLY A 66 14.83 4.48 20.34
N GLY A 67 14.42 5.70 20.00
CA GLY A 67 15.32 6.83 19.80
C GLY A 67 15.79 7.54 21.08
N GLY A 68 15.09 7.31 22.19
CA GLY A 68 15.24 8.11 23.40
C GLY A 68 14.31 9.34 23.38
N THR A 69 14.31 10.11 24.46
CA THR A 69 13.41 11.27 24.59
C THR A 69 13.60 12.27 23.43
N ASN A 70 12.52 12.94 23.00
CA ASN A 70 12.58 13.97 21.95
C ASN A 70 13.67 15.02 22.21
N GLU A 71 13.95 15.33 23.48
CA GLU A 71 15.09 16.17 23.88
C GLU A 71 16.46 15.61 23.51
N SER A 72 16.67 14.30 23.69
CA SER A 72 17.93 13.63 23.33
C SER A 72 18.13 13.63 21.80
N HIS A 73 17.05 13.39 21.05
CA HIS A 73 17.04 13.52 19.60
C HIS A 73 17.38 14.92 19.12
N HIS A 74 16.73 15.94 19.69
CA HIS A 74 17.03 17.33 19.33
C HIS A 74 18.46 17.71 19.67
N LYS A 75 18.98 17.30 20.85
CA LYS A 75 20.38 17.54 21.22
C LYS A 75 21.37 16.86 20.26
N ASN A 76 21.10 15.62 19.87
CA ASN A 76 21.94 14.88 18.93
C ASN A 76 21.92 15.52 17.53
N MET A 77 20.75 15.94 17.03
CA MET A 77 20.66 16.67 15.76
C MET A 77 21.42 18.00 15.81
N VAL A 78 21.27 18.77 16.90
CA VAL A 78 22.00 20.04 17.07
C VAL A 78 23.50 19.80 17.12
N GLN A 79 23.97 18.75 17.80
CA GLN A 79 25.39 18.38 17.79
C GLN A 79 25.89 17.95 16.40
N ASP A 80 25.11 17.15 15.65
CA ASP A 80 25.52 16.69 14.32
C ASP A 80 25.56 17.84 13.31
N LEU A 81 24.58 18.75 13.38
CA LEU A 81 24.57 19.99 12.59
C LEU A 81 25.76 20.89 12.95
N ALA A 82 26.06 21.05 14.23
CA ALA A 82 27.20 21.85 14.68
C ALA A 82 28.55 21.25 14.24
N LYS A 83 28.66 19.92 14.17
CA LYS A 83 29.86 19.24 13.63
C LYS A 83 30.00 19.43 12.11
N ARG A 84 28.89 19.37 11.35
CA ARG A 84 28.88 19.56 9.89
C ARG A 84 29.07 21.01 9.46
N ALA A 85 28.65 21.97 10.29
CA ALA A 85 28.80 23.40 10.02
C ALA A 85 30.23 23.91 10.28
N LYS A 86 31.07 23.13 10.98
CA LYS A 86 32.50 23.40 11.08
C LYS A 86 33.22 22.86 9.84
N PHE A 87 33.26 23.69 8.80
CA PHE A 87 34.38 23.73 7.84
C PHE A 87 35.48 24.62 8.41
#